data_AF-A0A0F9B5H2-F1
#
_entry.id   AF-A0A0F9B5H2-F1
#
_cell.length_a   1.000
_cell.length_b   1.000
_cell.length_c   1.000
_cell.angle_alpha   90.00
_cell.angle_beta   90.00
_cell.angle_gamma   90.00
#
_symmetry.space_group_name_H-M   'P 1'
#
loop_
_entity.id
_entity.type
_entity.pdbx_description
1 polymer ?
#
loop_
_entity_poly.entity_id
_entity_poly.type
_entity_poly.pdbx_seq_one_letter_code
_entity_poly.pdbx_strand_id
1 'polypeptide(L)'
;MAFIRSIDEISKKWADVTPQRAGDYASGIANPRRSWAQATTNAADAYKAGVVASIAAGTFQRGVRKAGDEKWQRKSLSRGVANWGPGVADAEGDYKAGFSPFRDAIESCTLPPRYARRDPRNMARVTAIVKCLIEAKERQITARV
;
A
#
# COMPACT_ATOMS: atom_id res chain seq x y z
N MET A 1 -2.62 46.09 4.30
CA MET A 1 -2.47 44.83 5.06
C MET A 1 -3.80 44.09 4.96
N ALA A 2 -3.81 42.79 4.66
CA ALA A 2 -5.05 42.03 4.55
C ALA A 2 -5.62 41.74 5.94
N PHE A 3 -6.92 41.95 6.15
CA PHE A 3 -7.61 41.60 7.40
C PHE A 3 -7.88 40.08 7.43
N ILE A 4 -6.98 39.34 8.05
CA ILE A 4 -7.05 37.89 8.17
C ILE A 4 -7.09 37.48 9.65
N ARG A 5 -7.90 36.46 9.94
CA ARG A 5 -8.01 35.84 11.27
C ARG A 5 -6.69 35.18 11.70
N SER A 6 -6.53 34.93 12.99
CA SER A 6 -5.33 34.25 13.49
C SER A 6 -5.27 32.79 12.99
N ILE A 7 -4.07 32.21 12.97
CA ILE A 7 -3.92 30.80 12.61
C ILE A 7 -4.67 29.87 13.59
N ASP A 8 -4.79 30.27 14.86
CA ASP A 8 -5.52 29.53 15.87
C ASP A 8 -7.03 29.56 15.60
N GLU A 9 -7.59 30.72 15.27
CA GLU A 9 -9.00 30.84 14.87
C GLU A 9 -9.29 30.03 13.60
N ILE A 10 -8.41 30.10 12.61
CA ILE A 10 -8.55 29.37 11.34
C ILE A 10 -8.47 27.85 11.57
N SER A 11 -7.47 27.39 12.34
CA SER A 11 -7.27 25.96 12.59
C SER A 11 -8.37 25.37 13.48
N LYS A 12 -8.83 26.11 14.50
CA LYS A 12 -9.97 25.71 15.34
C LYS A 12 -11.24 25.56 14.50
N LYS A 13 -11.59 26.58 13.70
CA LYS A 13 -12.75 26.50 12.81
C LYS A 13 -12.64 25.31 11.86
N TRP A 14 -11.47 25.07 11.29
CA TRP A 14 -11.25 23.94 10.39
C TRP A 14 -11.47 22.59 11.08
N ALA A 15 -10.92 22.43 12.30
CA ALA A 15 -11.07 21.22 13.10
C ALA A 15 -12.52 20.98 13.55
N ASP A 16 -13.26 22.04 13.88
CA ASP A 16 -14.65 21.95 14.37
C ASP A 16 -15.63 21.62 13.23
N VAL A 17 -15.42 22.18 12.03
CA VAL A 17 -16.40 22.10 10.92
C VAL A 17 -16.14 20.94 9.96
N THR A 18 -14.89 20.57 9.71
CA THR A 18 -14.55 19.56 8.69
C THR A 18 -15.11 18.16 8.98
N PRO A 19 -15.09 17.65 10.23
CA PRO A 19 -15.68 16.34 10.56
C PRO A 19 -17.18 16.23 10.20
N GLN A 20 -17.91 17.35 10.25
CA GLN A 20 -19.35 17.40 9.93
C GLN A 20 -19.62 17.14 8.44
N ARG A 21 -18.59 17.19 7.59
CA ARG A 21 -18.67 16.96 6.14
C ARG A 21 -18.30 15.54 5.73
N ALA A 22 -18.30 14.58 6.66
CA ALA A 22 -18.02 13.18 6.37
C ALA A 22 -18.96 12.61 5.29
N GLY A 23 -20.22 13.05 5.25
CA GLY A 23 -21.19 12.68 4.21
C GLY A 23 -20.79 13.17 2.82
N ASP A 24 -20.36 14.42 2.69
CA ASP A 24 -19.86 14.97 1.42
C ASP A 24 -18.61 14.22 0.95
N TYR A 25 -17.71 13.90 1.87
CA TYR A 25 -16.51 13.11 1.59
C TYR A 25 -16.87 11.72 1.04
N ALA A 26 -17.79 11.01 1.70
CA ALA A 26 -18.26 9.70 1.25
C ALA A 26 -18.96 9.77 -0.11
N SER A 27 -19.84 10.76 -0.31
CA SER A 27 -20.55 11.00 -1.57
C SER A 27 -19.59 11.27 -2.73
N GLY A 28 -18.53 12.06 -2.50
CA GLY A 28 -17.52 12.36 -3.50
C GLY A 28 -16.67 11.15 -3.90
N ILE A 29 -16.41 10.20 -2.97
CA ILE A 29 -15.74 8.93 -3.27
C ILE A 29 -16.66 8.03 -4.10
N ALA A 30 -17.93 7.92 -3.71
CA ALA A 30 -18.91 7.06 -4.37
C ALA A 30 -19.27 7.56 -5.78
N ASN A 31 -19.21 8.86 -6.01
CA ASN A 31 -19.63 9.51 -7.26
C ASN A 31 -18.52 10.39 -7.85
N PRO A 32 -17.38 9.82 -8.29
CA PRO A 32 -16.27 10.63 -8.76
C PRO A 32 -16.61 11.26 -10.12
N ARG A 33 -16.28 12.56 -10.28
CA ARG A 33 -16.50 13.30 -11.55
C ARG A 33 -15.76 12.71 -12.76
N ARG A 34 -14.71 11.93 -12.51
CA ARG A 34 -13.95 11.18 -13.51
C ARG A 34 -13.41 9.91 -12.85
N SER A 35 -13.25 8.83 -13.61
CA SER A 35 -12.61 7.60 -13.12
C SER A 35 -11.25 7.91 -12.51
N TRP A 36 -11.06 7.52 -11.24
CA TRP A 36 -9.78 7.67 -10.57
C TRP A 36 -8.68 6.87 -11.28
N ALA A 37 -8.97 5.63 -11.66
CA ALA A 37 -8.00 4.74 -12.31
C ALA A 37 -7.52 5.34 -13.64
N GLN A 38 -8.47 5.74 -14.52
CA GLN A 38 -8.13 6.33 -15.82
C GLN A 38 -7.37 7.65 -15.68
N ALA A 39 -7.80 8.52 -14.76
CA ALA A 39 -7.11 9.80 -14.55
C ALA A 39 -5.69 9.59 -14.01
N THR A 40 -5.49 8.57 -13.17
CA THR A 40 -4.19 8.25 -12.57
C THR A 40 -3.25 7.62 -13.60
N THR A 41 -3.72 6.67 -14.41
CA THR A 41 -2.90 6.05 -15.46
C THR A 41 -2.48 7.06 -16.52
N ASN A 42 -3.38 7.97 -16.92
CA ASN A 42 -3.05 9.06 -17.85
C ASN A 42 -2.01 10.06 -17.30
N ALA A 43 -1.82 10.10 -15.98
CA ALA A 43 -0.88 11.00 -15.32
C ALA A 43 0.51 10.38 -15.07
N ALA A 44 0.78 9.18 -15.58
CA ALA A 44 2.01 8.43 -15.30
C ALA A 44 3.29 9.23 -15.63
N ASP A 45 3.34 9.93 -16.76
CA ASP A 45 4.51 10.73 -17.16
C ASP A 45 4.73 11.94 -16.25
N ALA A 46 3.64 12.61 -15.85
CA ALA A 46 3.71 13.73 -14.92
C ALA A 46 4.21 13.27 -13.54
N TYR A 47 3.73 12.11 -13.06
CA TYR A 47 4.22 11.49 -11.83
C TYR A 47 5.71 11.18 -11.92
N LYS A 48 6.16 10.56 -13.01
CA LYS A 48 7.58 10.23 -13.24
C LYS A 48 8.46 11.48 -13.19
N ALA A 49 8.09 12.55 -13.90
CA ALA A 49 8.84 13.80 -13.89
C ALA A 49 8.94 14.40 -12.47
N GLY A 50 7.84 14.40 -11.72
CA GLY A 50 7.80 14.91 -10.34
C GLY A 50 8.68 14.11 -9.36
N VAL A 51 8.70 12.78 -9.50
CA VAL A 51 9.56 11.90 -8.68
C VAL A 51 11.03 12.16 -8.99
N VAL A 52 11.42 12.26 -10.27
CA VAL A 52 12.81 12.56 -10.66
C VAL A 52 13.26 13.90 -10.08
N ALA A 53 12.43 14.94 -10.22
CA ALA A 53 12.71 16.26 -9.63
C ALA A 53 12.85 16.18 -8.10
N SER A 54 12.00 15.41 -7.43
CA SER A 54 12.04 15.23 -5.98
C SER A 54 13.30 14.51 -5.49
N ILE A 55 13.75 13.50 -6.24
CA ILE A 55 15.01 12.79 -5.98
C ILE A 55 16.18 13.74 -6.13
N ALA A 56 16.28 14.44 -7.28
CA ALA A 56 17.34 15.40 -7.55
C ALA A 56 17.36 16.51 -6.49
N ALA A 57 16.18 16.99 -6.08
CA ALA A 57 16.07 17.98 -5.04
C ALA A 57 16.33 17.40 -3.65
N GLY A 58 16.21 16.10 -3.38
CA GLY A 58 16.35 15.50 -2.03
C GLY A 58 15.18 15.82 -1.08
N THR A 59 13.98 16.08 -1.60
CA THR A 59 12.83 16.53 -0.80
C THR A 59 12.31 15.46 0.16
N PHE A 60 12.39 14.18 -0.22
CA PHE A 60 11.98 13.07 0.65
C PHE A 60 12.78 13.05 1.96
N GLN A 61 14.11 13.02 1.89
CA GLN A 61 14.96 12.94 3.08
C GLN A 61 14.76 14.17 3.98
N ARG A 62 14.64 15.37 3.41
CA ARG A 62 14.33 16.58 4.18
C ARG A 62 12.97 16.50 4.87
N GLY A 63 11.95 15.97 4.18
CA GLY A 63 10.63 15.75 4.76
C GLY A 63 10.65 14.79 5.95
N VAL A 64 11.39 13.67 5.83
CA VAL A 64 11.58 12.70 6.91
C VAL A 64 12.27 13.36 8.11
N ARG A 65 13.39 14.07 7.89
CA ARG A 65 14.10 14.79 8.95
C ARG A 65 13.23 15.83 9.65
N LYS A 66 12.38 16.54 8.88
CA LYS A 66 11.43 17.53 9.44
C LYS A 66 10.33 16.87 10.27
N ALA A 67 9.85 15.68 9.87
CA ALA A 67 8.84 14.96 10.62
C ALA A 67 9.42 14.39 11.93
N GLY A 68 10.60 13.78 11.86
CA GLY A 68 11.22 13.06 12.97
C GLY A 68 10.39 11.87 13.46
N ASP A 69 10.91 11.17 14.45
CA ASP A 69 10.27 9.99 15.01
C ASP A 69 8.99 10.33 15.77
N GLU A 70 8.96 11.47 16.46
CA GLU A 70 7.84 11.91 17.29
C GLU A 70 6.54 12.03 16.49
N LYS A 71 6.60 12.67 15.31
CA LYS A 71 5.42 12.81 14.45
C LYS A 71 4.94 11.47 13.92
N TRP A 72 5.87 10.60 13.54
CA TRP A 72 5.53 9.26 13.06
C TRP A 72 4.90 8.42 14.18
N GLN A 73 5.54 8.31 15.34
CA GLN A 73 5.06 7.53 16.48
C GLN A 73 3.66 7.98 16.90
N ARG A 74 3.46 9.29 17.12
CA ARG A 74 2.14 9.83 17.52
C ARG A 74 1.05 9.47 16.53
N LYS A 75 1.30 9.59 15.21
CA LYS A 75 0.28 9.29 14.19
C LYS A 75 0.04 7.79 14.01
N SER A 76 1.09 6.98 14.05
CA SER A 76 0.99 5.53 13.92
C SER A 76 0.25 4.90 15.12
N LEU A 77 0.53 5.36 16.34
CA LEU A 77 -0.14 4.86 17.55
C LEU A 77 -1.61 5.32 17.61
N SER A 78 -1.90 6.58 17.31
CA SER A 78 -3.26 7.12 17.43
C SER A 78 -4.22 6.69 16.31
N ARG A 79 -3.74 6.57 15.07
CA ARG A 79 -4.58 6.25 13.90
C ARG A 79 -4.29 4.87 13.34
N GLY A 80 -3.00 4.52 13.22
CA GLY A 80 -2.58 3.26 12.62
C GLY A 80 -3.12 2.06 13.39
N VAL A 81 -2.93 2.03 14.71
CA VAL A 81 -3.41 0.92 15.56
C VAL A 81 -4.94 0.79 15.51
N ALA A 82 -5.67 1.91 15.58
CA ALA A 82 -7.13 1.91 15.51
C ALA A 82 -7.67 1.38 14.17
N ASN A 83 -6.99 1.69 13.06
CA ASN A 83 -7.43 1.28 11.73
C ASN A 83 -6.94 -0.12 11.33
N TRP A 84 -5.90 -0.65 11.98
CA TRP A 84 -5.22 -1.88 11.54
C TRP A 84 -6.14 -3.11 11.58
N GLY A 85 -6.82 -3.36 12.70
CA GLY A 85 -7.70 -4.54 12.85
C GLY A 85 -8.82 -4.58 11.81
N PRO A 86 -9.68 -3.55 11.73
CA PRO A 86 -10.74 -3.49 10.72
C PRO A 86 -10.20 -3.55 9.29
N GLY A 87 -9.10 -2.83 9.00
CA GLY A 87 -8.49 -2.85 7.67
C GLY A 87 -7.96 -4.23 7.25
N VAL A 88 -7.47 -5.05 8.18
CA VAL A 88 -7.07 -6.44 7.90
C VAL A 88 -8.30 -7.31 7.60
N ALA A 89 -9.38 -7.15 8.36
CA ALA A 89 -10.62 -7.90 8.13
C ALA A 89 -11.25 -7.55 6.77
N ASP A 90 -11.33 -6.25 6.44
CA ASP A 90 -11.87 -5.78 5.16
C ASP A 90 -11.03 -6.29 3.97
N ALA A 91 -9.74 -6.48 4.16
CA ALA A 91 -8.81 -6.94 3.13
C ALA A 91 -8.73 -8.48 2.98
N GLU A 92 -9.51 -9.27 3.72
CA GLU A 92 -9.46 -10.74 3.64
C GLU A 92 -9.68 -11.26 2.20
N GLY A 93 -10.66 -10.68 1.50
CA GLY A 93 -10.97 -11.04 0.11
C GLY A 93 -9.83 -10.73 -0.85
N ASP A 94 -9.19 -9.56 -0.71
CA ASP A 94 -8.04 -9.15 -1.51
C ASP A 94 -6.83 -10.04 -1.24
N TYR A 95 -6.58 -10.37 0.03
CA TYR A 95 -5.51 -11.29 0.41
C TYR A 95 -5.74 -12.67 -0.21
N LYS A 96 -6.97 -13.20 -0.11
CA LYS A 96 -7.35 -14.47 -0.73
C LYS A 96 -7.11 -14.42 -2.24
N ALA A 97 -7.62 -13.41 -2.94
CA ALA A 97 -7.44 -13.28 -4.38
C ALA A 97 -5.96 -13.15 -4.79
N GLY A 98 -5.18 -12.35 -4.06
CA GLY A 98 -3.76 -12.15 -4.32
C GLY A 98 -2.89 -13.38 -4.05
N PHE A 99 -3.22 -14.15 -3.00
CA PHE A 99 -2.45 -15.30 -2.56
C PHE A 99 -2.87 -16.62 -3.22
N SER A 100 -4.14 -16.78 -3.62
CA SER A 100 -4.67 -18.01 -4.22
C SER A 100 -3.77 -18.60 -5.31
N PRO A 101 -3.26 -17.84 -6.30
CA PRO A 101 -2.42 -18.41 -7.35
C PRO A 101 -1.10 -19.02 -6.83
N PHE A 102 -0.56 -18.50 -5.73
CA PHE A 102 0.63 -19.05 -5.08
C PHE A 102 0.29 -20.29 -4.26
N ARG A 103 -0.84 -20.26 -3.56
CA ARG A 103 -1.36 -21.43 -2.84
C ARG A 103 -1.61 -22.60 -3.80
N ASP A 104 -2.24 -22.35 -4.94
CA ASP A 104 -2.50 -23.37 -5.96
C ASP A 104 -1.22 -23.86 -6.63
N ALA A 105 -0.25 -22.97 -6.87
CA ALA A 105 1.07 -23.36 -7.35
C ALA A 105 1.83 -24.25 -6.35
N ILE A 106 1.72 -23.98 -5.05
CA ILE A 106 2.30 -24.84 -4.01
C ILE A 106 1.60 -26.19 -3.98
N GLU A 107 0.27 -26.22 -4.02
CA GLU A 107 -0.52 -27.46 -3.97
C GLU A 107 -0.23 -28.38 -5.16
N SER A 108 -0.07 -27.81 -6.35
CA SER A 108 0.26 -28.56 -7.58
C SER A 108 1.75 -28.89 -7.72
N CYS A 109 2.61 -28.37 -6.84
CA CYS A 109 4.06 -28.54 -6.96
C CYS A 109 4.48 -29.98 -6.66
N THR A 110 5.13 -30.63 -7.64
CA THR A 110 5.68 -31.98 -7.44
C THR A 110 6.99 -31.90 -6.67
N LEU A 111 7.03 -32.49 -5.47
CA LEU A 111 8.21 -32.45 -4.61
C LEU A 111 9.07 -33.72 -4.76
N PRO A 112 10.40 -33.60 -4.83
CA PRO A 112 11.31 -34.75 -4.77
C PRO A 112 11.10 -35.57 -3.49
N PRO A 113 11.52 -36.85 -3.46
CA PRO A 113 11.42 -37.69 -2.27
C PRO A 113 11.97 -37.00 -1.01
N ARG A 114 11.32 -37.25 0.13
CA ARG A 114 11.80 -36.77 1.43
C ARG A 114 12.81 -37.77 1.99
N TYR A 115 13.97 -37.28 2.40
CA TYR A 115 15.04 -38.05 3.02
C TYR A 115 15.04 -37.89 4.55
N ALA A 116 15.91 -38.64 5.24
CA ALA A 116 16.04 -38.59 6.69
C ALA A 116 16.20 -37.16 7.23
N ARG A 117 15.78 -36.94 8.49
CA ARG A 117 15.90 -35.64 9.15
C ARG A 117 17.35 -35.13 9.04
N ARG A 118 17.51 -33.87 8.62
CA ARG A 118 18.81 -33.18 8.39
C ARG A 118 19.64 -33.70 7.19
N ASP A 119 19.11 -34.61 6.38
CA ASP A 119 19.77 -34.97 5.12
C ASP A 119 19.81 -33.74 4.18
N PRO A 120 20.99 -33.32 3.69
CA PRO A 120 21.13 -32.14 2.83
C PRO A 120 20.27 -32.17 1.57
N ARG A 121 19.96 -33.36 1.04
CA ARG A 121 19.14 -33.53 -0.18
C ARG A 121 17.71 -33.03 0.00
N ASN A 122 17.22 -32.92 1.23
CA ASN A 122 15.89 -32.34 1.50
C ASN A 122 15.78 -30.87 1.04
N MET A 123 16.90 -30.16 0.88
CA MET A 123 16.90 -28.80 0.32
C MET A 123 16.32 -28.74 -1.10
N ALA A 124 16.44 -29.82 -1.88
CA ALA A 124 15.86 -29.90 -3.22
C ALA A 124 14.33 -29.69 -3.22
N ARG A 125 13.64 -30.05 -2.12
CA ARG A 125 12.19 -29.81 -1.96
C ARG A 125 11.87 -28.34 -1.77
N VAL A 126 12.70 -27.60 -1.02
CA VAL A 126 12.55 -26.14 -0.86
C VAL A 126 12.80 -25.46 -2.21
N THR A 127 13.86 -25.88 -2.92
CA THR A 127 14.15 -25.38 -4.27
C THR A 127 12.97 -25.61 -5.23
N ALA A 128 12.32 -26.77 -5.18
CA ALA A 128 11.14 -27.07 -6.01
C ALA A 128 9.98 -26.10 -5.72
N ILE A 129 9.64 -25.89 -4.44
CA ILE A 129 8.57 -24.94 -4.05
C ILE A 129 8.89 -23.53 -4.55
N VAL A 130 10.12 -23.05 -4.35
CA VAL A 130 10.53 -21.70 -4.78
C VAL A 130 10.39 -21.55 -6.29
N LYS A 131 10.77 -22.57 -7.08
CA LYS A 131 10.57 -22.57 -8.54
C LYS A 131 9.09 -22.45 -8.91
N CYS A 132 8.24 -23.27 -8.31
CA CYS A 132 6.78 -23.21 -8.51
C CYS A 132 6.21 -21.81 -8.22
N LEU A 133 6.69 -21.14 -7.17
CA LEU A 133 6.27 -19.77 -6.81
C LEU A 133 6.78 -18.69 -7.78
N ILE A 134 8.03 -18.80 -8.26
CA ILE A 134 8.59 -17.88 -9.26
C ILE A 134 7.77 -17.97 -10.54
N GLU A 135 7.53 -19.17 -11.05
CA GLU A 135 6.73 -19.36 -12.25
C GLU A 135 5.31 -18.81 -12.09
N ALA A 136 4.69 -18.99 -10.92
CA ALA A 136 3.38 -18.40 -10.62
C ALA A 136 3.42 -16.87 -10.66
N LYS A 137 4.50 -16.25 -10.16
CA LYS A 137 4.68 -14.80 -10.21
C LYS A 137 4.86 -14.29 -11.63
N GLU A 138 5.66 -14.98 -12.43
CA GLU A 138 5.91 -14.62 -13.83
C GLU A 138 4.62 -14.68 -14.65
N ARG A 139 3.83 -15.75 -14.51
CA ARG A 139 2.50 -15.87 -15.13
C ARG A 139 1.58 -14.70 -14.76
N GLN A 140 1.57 -14.31 -13.48
CA GLN A 140 0.78 -13.15 -13.04
C GLN A 140 1.24 -11.82 -13.65
N ILE A 141 2.55 -11.62 -13.85
CA ILE A 141 3.07 -10.38 -14.43
C ILE A 141 2.64 -10.29 -15.90
N THR A 142 2.84 -11.37 -16.66
CA THR A 142 2.49 -11.40 -18.09
C THR A 142 1.00 -11.19 -18.33
N ALA A 143 0.13 -11.72 -17.46
CA ALA A 143 -1.32 -11.58 -17.58
C ALA A 143 -1.87 -10.18 -17.21
N ARG A 144 -1.03 -9.28 -16.66
CA ARG A 144 -1.43 -7.92 -16.24
C ARG A 144 -1.12 -6.84 -17.29
N VAL A 145 -0.46 -7.22 -18.39
CA VAL A 145 -0.17 -6.36 -19.56
C VAL A 145 -1.27 -6.54 -20.60
#